data_AF-A0A0B7FVL6-F1
#
_entry.id   AF-A0A0B7FVL6-F1
#
_cell.length_a   1.000
_cell.length_b   1.000
_cell.length_c   1.000
_cell.angle_alpha   90.00
_cell.angle_beta   90.00
_cell.angle_gamma   90.00
#
_symmetry.space_group_name_H-M   'P 1'
#
loop_
_entity.id
_entity.type
_entity.pdbx_description
1 polymer ?
#
loop_
_entity_poly.entity_id
_entity_poly.type
_entity_poly.pdbx_seq_one_letter_code
_entity_poly.pdbx_strand_id
1 'polypeptide(L)'
;MSTLEAQVNLLASLIERLDTVRDVSAGNLPVHLRAAIANVSALADELGSTQVQDALAAAESEQGIRAIDLQNSRREIRKRKNQVEVTLPTKRPESKKRPYPLKLGVSPPQDLTQKSLQEFVQNFNQANLGSSLSIWTPTCAAVGHNGLLRVVVPDILVTYINLRSSGSNGSVKVESATVTGIREQRMASEFAVFRSLSQHLFRTLAQNVDMDVLDLLSLILSYANLYTAKCAKCNSIHSSQDNTPTTIRMWIENESSQWTLQCYHESCSPF
;
A
#
# COMPACT_ATOMS: atom_id res chain seq x y z
N MET A 1 5.06 17.42 70.70
CA MET A 1 5.72 16.30 70.01
C MET A 1 6.22 16.84 68.69
N SER A 2 7.53 16.87 68.56
CA SER A 2 8.29 17.98 67.96
C SER A 2 8.62 17.70 66.50
N THR A 3 8.71 18.76 65.70
CA THR A 3 9.17 18.75 64.29
C THR A 3 10.51 18.03 64.10
N LEU A 4 11.31 17.94 65.17
CA LEU A 4 12.54 17.18 65.27
C LEU A 4 12.33 15.66 65.15
N GLU A 5 11.31 15.10 65.80
CA GLU A 5 10.99 13.65 65.72
C GLU A 5 10.59 13.27 64.28
N ALA A 6 9.83 14.15 63.61
CA ALA A 6 9.46 13.97 62.21
C ALA A 6 10.68 14.04 61.27
N GLN A 7 11.61 14.96 61.52
CA GLN A 7 12.84 15.08 60.72
C GLN A 7 13.79 13.90 60.93
N VAL A 8 13.91 13.39 62.16
CA VAL A 8 14.70 12.20 62.48
C VAL A 8 14.12 10.96 61.80
N ASN A 9 12.80 10.77 61.82
CA ASN A 9 12.14 9.66 61.12
C ASN A 9 12.32 9.73 59.59
N LEU A 10 12.29 10.95 59.02
CA LEU A 10 12.52 11.15 57.59
C LEU A 10 13.97 10.81 57.21
N LEU A 11 14.94 11.26 58.00
CA LEU A 11 16.36 10.91 57.80
C LEU A 11 16.63 9.42 57.97
N ALA A 12 16.01 8.76 58.95
CA ALA A 12 16.10 7.30 59.11
C ALA A 12 15.57 6.56 57.88
N SER A 13 14.42 7.00 57.34
CA SER A 13 13.84 6.40 56.12
C SER A 13 14.70 6.63 54.87
N LEU A 14 15.43 7.75 54.80
CA LEU A 14 16.35 8.04 53.69
C LEU A 14 17.64 7.22 53.79
N ILE A 15 18.14 6.96 54.99
CA ILE A 15 19.31 6.10 55.21
C ILE A 15 18.97 4.65 54.84
N GLU A 16 17.81 4.15 55.25
CA GLU A 16 17.34 2.81 54.87
C GLU A 16 17.15 2.66 53.35
N ARG A 17 16.62 3.70 52.68
CA ARG A 17 16.54 3.75 51.21
C ARG A 17 17.91 3.88 50.54
N LEU A 18 18.89 4.52 51.17
CA LEU A 18 20.27 4.58 50.66
C LEU A 18 20.99 3.25 50.83
N ASP A 19 20.78 2.53 51.93
CA ASP A 19 21.38 1.22 52.19
C ASP A 19 20.80 0.14 51.26
N THR A 20 19.48 0.18 50.98
CA THR A 20 18.88 -0.72 49.95
C THR A 20 19.44 -0.46 48.54
N VAL A 21 19.78 0.79 48.20
CA VAL A 21 20.45 1.11 46.92
C VAL A 21 21.94 0.71 46.95
N ARG A 22 22.59 0.78 48.12
CA ARG A 22 23.98 0.37 48.31
C ARG A 22 24.16 -1.14 48.24
N ASP A 23 23.21 -1.92 48.75
CA ASP A 23 23.20 -3.40 48.63
C ASP A 23 23.02 -3.85 47.17
N VAL A 24 22.24 -3.10 46.38
CA VAL A 24 22.14 -3.30 44.92
C VAL A 24 23.46 -2.96 44.22
N SER A 25 24.27 -2.06 44.77
CA SER A 25 25.59 -1.72 44.21
C SER A 25 26.73 -2.69 44.61
N ALA A 26 26.55 -3.48 45.67
CA ALA A 26 27.58 -4.37 46.22
C ALA A 26 27.44 -5.85 45.80
N GLY A 27 26.30 -6.28 45.25
CA GLY A 27 26.08 -7.64 44.77
C GLY A 27 25.80 -7.68 43.27
N ASN A 28 26.75 -8.21 42.49
CA ASN A 28 26.69 -8.46 41.04
C ASN A 28 25.30 -8.36 40.39
N LEU A 29 24.91 -7.18 39.91
CA LEU A 29 23.78 -7.10 38.98
C LEU A 29 24.09 -8.02 37.79
N PRO A 30 23.13 -8.87 37.38
CA PRO A 30 23.25 -9.62 36.15
C PRO A 30 23.62 -8.69 35.00
N VAL A 31 24.57 -9.11 34.15
CA VAL A 31 25.16 -8.29 33.07
C VAL A 31 24.08 -7.64 32.19
N HIS A 32 22.96 -8.33 31.99
CA HIS A 32 21.82 -7.84 31.22
C HIS A 32 21.08 -6.65 31.87
N LEU A 33 20.97 -6.59 33.20
CA LEU A 33 20.34 -5.46 33.89
C LEU A 33 21.27 -4.24 33.92
N ARG A 34 22.58 -4.44 34.05
CA ARG A 34 23.57 -3.34 33.89
C ARG A 34 23.55 -2.76 32.49
N ALA A 35 23.50 -3.61 31.46
CA ALA A 35 23.37 -3.17 30.08
C ALA A 35 22.04 -2.44 29.84
N ALA A 36 20.93 -2.93 30.40
CA ALA A 36 19.64 -2.27 30.29
C ALA A 36 19.63 -0.89 30.96
N ILE A 37 20.19 -0.76 32.16
CA ILE A 37 20.29 0.52 32.87
C ILE A 37 21.18 1.49 32.10
N ALA A 38 22.33 1.04 31.58
CA ALA A 38 23.22 1.87 30.76
C ALA A 38 22.55 2.33 29.45
N ASN A 39 21.74 1.48 28.82
CA ASN A 39 20.99 1.85 27.62
C ASN A 39 19.89 2.86 27.92
N VAL A 40 19.20 2.71 29.06
CA VAL A 40 18.16 3.67 29.49
C VAL A 40 18.78 5.02 29.85
N SER A 41 19.94 5.05 30.51
CA SER A 41 20.64 6.31 30.77
C SER A 41 21.17 6.96 29.49
N ALA A 42 21.73 6.18 28.56
CA ALA A 42 22.19 6.70 27.27
C ALA A 42 21.04 7.28 26.44
N LEU A 43 19.88 6.63 26.44
CA LEU A 43 18.68 7.14 25.78
C LEU A 43 18.14 8.42 26.46
N ALA A 44 18.22 8.50 27.78
CA ALA A 44 17.84 9.71 28.51
C ALA A 44 18.76 10.90 28.18
N ASP A 45 20.08 10.65 28.06
CA ASP A 45 21.06 11.66 27.66
C ASP A 45 20.86 12.10 26.20
N GLU A 46 20.52 11.17 25.31
CA GLU A 46 20.22 11.45 23.90
C GLU A 46 18.92 12.25 23.73
N LEU A 47 17.88 11.90 24.49
CA LEU A 47 16.64 12.69 24.55
C LEU A 47 16.85 14.06 25.19
N GLY A 48 17.77 14.18 26.16
CA GLY A 48 18.16 15.44 26.76
C GLY A 48 19.11 16.28 25.90
N SER A 49 19.58 15.76 24.77
CA SER A 49 20.47 16.49 23.88
C SER A 49 19.77 17.70 23.27
N THR A 50 20.51 18.80 23.14
CA THR A 50 19.99 20.06 22.61
C THR A 50 19.43 19.89 21.20
N GLN A 51 20.03 19.03 20.39
CA GLN A 51 19.57 18.76 19.03
C GLN A 51 18.19 18.08 18.99
N VAL A 52 17.91 17.15 19.91
CA VAL A 52 16.59 16.47 19.99
C VAL A 52 15.54 17.39 20.60
N GLN A 53 15.90 18.17 21.62
CA GLN A 53 15.01 19.16 22.23
C GLN A 53 14.66 20.29 21.27
N ASP A 54 15.62 20.77 20.46
CA ASP A 54 15.37 21.79 19.43
C ASP A 54 14.48 21.24 18.29
N ALA A 55 14.67 19.97 17.91
CA ALA A 55 13.80 19.31 16.93
C ALA A 55 12.37 19.10 17.45
N LEU A 56 12.20 18.74 18.73
CA LEU A 56 10.90 18.64 19.38
C LEU A 56 10.22 20.01 19.51
N ALA A 57 10.96 21.06 19.90
CA ALA A 57 10.44 22.42 19.96
C ALA A 57 10.03 22.95 18.57
N ALA A 58 10.79 22.63 17.53
CA ALA A 58 10.43 22.94 16.15
C ALA A 58 9.14 22.21 15.74
N ALA A 59 9.02 20.91 16.05
CA ALA A 59 7.82 20.14 15.76
C ALA A 59 6.56 20.64 16.50
N GLU A 60 6.69 21.09 17.75
CA GLU A 60 5.59 21.73 18.50
C GLU A 60 5.19 23.08 17.88
N SER A 61 6.15 23.86 17.38
CA SER A 61 5.86 25.12 16.70
C SER A 61 5.13 24.93 15.35
N GLU A 62 5.38 23.82 14.66
CA GLU A 62 4.69 23.46 13.42
C GLU A 62 3.27 22.89 13.65
N GLN A 63 2.98 22.34 14.84
CA GLN A 63 1.62 21.91 15.20
C GLN A 63 0.62 23.08 15.36
N GLY A 64 1.11 24.32 15.45
CA GLY A 64 0.29 25.53 15.39
C GLY A 64 -0.28 25.85 14.00
N ILE A 65 0.19 25.16 12.95
CA ILE A 65 -0.29 25.36 11.58
C ILE A 65 -1.59 24.56 11.39
N ARG A 66 -2.68 25.24 11.76
CA ARG A 66 -4.09 24.94 11.46
C ARG A 66 -4.49 23.49 11.75
N ALA A 67 -5.19 23.30 12.87
CA ALA A 67 -6.18 22.26 13.00
C ALA A 67 -7.11 22.29 11.78
N ILE A 68 -6.83 21.43 10.79
CA ILE A 68 -7.74 21.20 9.68
C ILE A 68 -8.99 20.63 10.33
N ASP A 69 -10.09 21.36 10.22
CA ASP A 69 -11.40 20.93 10.69
C ASP A 69 -11.80 19.65 9.94
N LEU A 70 -11.47 18.51 10.56
CA LEU A 70 -11.73 17.17 10.08
C LEU A 70 -13.24 16.90 9.93
N GLN A 71 -14.12 17.69 10.57
CA GLN A 71 -15.56 17.56 10.42
C GLN A 71 -16.05 18.26 9.14
N ASN A 72 -15.52 19.44 8.82
CA ASN A 72 -15.88 20.15 7.59
C ASN A 72 -15.37 19.43 6.33
N SER A 73 -14.16 18.89 6.36
CA SER A 73 -13.61 18.07 5.25
C SER A 73 -14.43 16.78 5.01
N ARG A 74 -14.90 16.10 6.06
CA ARG A 74 -15.81 14.94 5.92
C ARG A 74 -17.17 15.31 5.31
N ARG A 75 -17.70 16.49 5.64
CA ARG A 75 -18.99 16.98 5.08
C ARG A 75 -18.85 17.38 3.62
N GLU A 76 -17.71 17.94 3.22
CA GLU A 76 -17.41 18.33 1.85
C GLU A 76 -17.20 17.14 0.92
N ILE A 77 -16.49 16.10 1.39
CA ILE A 77 -16.30 14.83 0.65
C ILE A 77 -17.63 14.14 0.37
N ARG A 78 -18.59 14.20 1.32
CA ARG A 78 -19.95 13.66 1.11
C ARG A 78 -20.78 14.49 0.14
N LYS A 79 -20.58 15.81 0.05
CA LYS A 79 -21.26 16.66 -0.94
C LYS A 79 -20.73 16.43 -2.37
N ARG A 80 -19.43 16.20 -2.54
CA ARG A 80 -18.82 15.93 -3.86
C ARG A 80 -19.17 14.54 -4.43
N LYS A 81 -19.67 13.61 -3.61
CA LYS A 81 -20.14 12.30 -4.07
C LYS A 81 -21.46 12.34 -4.85
N ASN A 82 -22.21 13.45 -4.79
CA ASN A 82 -23.52 13.58 -5.45
C ASN A 82 -23.57 14.57 -6.62
N GLN A 83 -22.47 15.23 -6.99
CA GLN A 83 -22.43 16.16 -8.13
C GLN A 83 -21.10 16.10 -8.87
N VAL A 84 -20.86 14.99 -9.55
CA VAL A 84 -20.01 15.02 -10.75
C VAL A 84 -20.82 14.33 -11.84
N GLU A 85 -21.68 15.11 -12.51
CA GLU A 85 -22.07 14.76 -13.87
C GLU A 85 -20.80 14.82 -14.71
N VAL A 86 -20.18 13.65 -14.90
CA VAL A 86 -19.06 13.49 -15.82
C VAL A 86 -19.64 13.70 -17.21
N THR A 87 -19.55 14.93 -17.72
CA THR A 87 -19.79 15.19 -19.14
C THR A 87 -18.78 14.35 -19.93
N LEU A 88 -19.30 13.41 -20.71
CA LEU A 88 -18.51 12.55 -21.60
C LEU A 88 -17.60 13.45 -22.47
N PRO A 89 -16.27 13.25 -22.46
CA PRO A 89 -15.38 14.06 -23.27
C PRO A 89 -15.69 13.88 -24.76
N THR A 90 -16.04 14.98 -25.42
CA THR A 90 -16.57 15.05 -26.80
C THR A 90 -15.58 14.63 -27.88
N LYS A 91 -14.28 14.44 -27.57
CA LYS A 91 -13.31 13.85 -28.50
C LYS A 91 -12.36 12.95 -27.75
N ARG A 92 -12.63 11.65 -27.83
CA ARG A 92 -11.75 10.59 -27.32
C ARG A 92 -10.58 10.46 -28.31
N PRO A 93 -9.30 10.66 -27.90
CA PRO A 93 -8.19 10.37 -28.77
C PRO A 93 -8.26 8.89 -29.16
N GLU A 94 -8.09 8.60 -30.46
CA GLU A 94 -8.06 7.24 -30.99
C GLU A 94 -7.03 6.43 -30.20
N SER A 95 -7.50 5.43 -29.47
CA SER A 95 -6.66 4.55 -28.66
C SER A 95 -5.73 3.77 -29.58
N LYS A 96 -4.46 4.17 -29.63
CA LYS A 96 -3.40 3.33 -30.22
C LYS A 96 -3.41 1.96 -29.53
N LYS A 97 -3.24 0.93 -30.36
CA LYS A 97 -3.38 -0.50 -30.05
C LYS A 97 -2.61 -0.91 -28.78
N ARG A 98 -3.26 -1.80 -28.01
CA ARG A 98 -2.82 -2.56 -26.81
C ARG A 98 -1.52 -2.06 -26.14
N PRO A 99 -1.63 -1.23 -25.09
CA PRO A 99 -0.49 -0.78 -24.29
C PRO A 99 0.01 -1.83 -23.28
N TYR A 100 -0.54 -3.05 -23.26
CA TYR A 100 -0.13 -4.12 -22.34
C TYR A 100 0.19 -5.38 -23.15
N PRO A 101 1.47 -5.70 -23.40
CA PRO A 101 1.86 -7.00 -23.91
C PRO A 101 1.38 -8.06 -22.92
N LEU A 102 0.81 -9.15 -23.45
CA LEU A 102 0.45 -10.30 -22.63
C LEU A 102 1.74 -11.02 -22.19
N LYS A 103 2.16 -10.80 -20.94
CA LYS A 103 3.18 -11.62 -20.28
C LYS A 103 2.56 -12.43 -19.16
N LEU A 104 1.56 -13.24 -19.51
CA LEU A 104 0.85 -14.08 -18.55
C LEU A 104 1.56 -15.39 -18.22
N GLY A 105 2.70 -15.70 -18.84
CA GLY A 105 3.39 -17.00 -18.67
C GLY A 105 2.61 -18.21 -19.18
N VAL A 106 1.37 -18.00 -19.64
CA VAL A 106 0.44 -18.99 -20.19
C VAL A 106 -0.05 -18.48 -21.54
N SER A 107 -0.23 -19.37 -22.52
CA SER A 107 -0.80 -18.96 -23.82
C SER A 107 -2.22 -18.46 -23.62
N PRO A 108 -2.54 -17.22 -23.96
CA PRO A 108 -3.89 -16.71 -23.82
C PRO A 108 -4.84 -17.42 -24.80
N PRO A 109 -6.09 -17.68 -24.40
CA PRO A 109 -7.14 -17.98 -25.37
C PRO A 109 -7.36 -16.75 -26.27
N GLN A 110 -7.63 -16.99 -27.55
CA GLN A 110 -7.78 -15.95 -28.57
C GLN A 110 -8.98 -15.02 -28.28
N ASP A 111 -10.04 -15.57 -27.68
CA ASP A 111 -11.17 -14.83 -27.10
C ASP A 111 -11.53 -15.45 -25.74
N LEU A 112 -11.50 -14.62 -24.69
CA LEU A 112 -11.85 -15.05 -23.35
C LEU A 112 -13.38 -15.01 -23.20
N THR A 113 -13.99 -16.17 -23.43
CA THR A 113 -15.43 -16.39 -23.24
C THR A 113 -15.71 -16.83 -21.82
N GLN A 114 -16.95 -16.69 -21.37
CA GLN A 114 -17.36 -17.13 -20.03
C GLN A 114 -17.07 -18.63 -19.79
N LYS A 115 -17.16 -19.47 -20.84
CA LYS A 115 -16.85 -20.90 -20.77
C LYS A 115 -15.35 -21.15 -20.65
N SER A 116 -14.53 -20.45 -21.44
CA SER A 116 -13.06 -20.59 -21.41
C SER A 116 -12.40 -19.90 -20.20
N LEU A 117 -13.10 -19.04 -19.46
CA LEU A 117 -12.60 -18.41 -18.24
C LEU A 117 -12.24 -19.45 -17.17
N GLN A 118 -13.08 -20.48 -16.98
CA GLN A 118 -12.83 -21.50 -15.95
C GLN A 118 -11.59 -22.33 -16.29
N GLU A 119 -11.44 -22.75 -17.55
CA GLU A 119 -10.26 -23.47 -18.04
C GLU A 119 -9.00 -22.60 -17.91
N PHE A 120 -9.09 -21.32 -18.28
CA PHE A 120 -7.99 -20.38 -18.14
C PHE A 120 -7.55 -20.23 -16.67
N VAL A 121 -8.50 -20.11 -15.75
CA VAL A 121 -8.20 -19.99 -14.30
C VAL A 121 -7.48 -21.24 -13.79
N GLN A 122 -7.92 -22.43 -14.21
CA GLN A 122 -7.26 -23.68 -13.84
C GLN A 122 -5.84 -23.75 -14.41
N ASN A 123 -5.66 -23.44 -15.69
CA ASN A 123 -4.34 -23.44 -16.34
C ASN A 123 -3.39 -22.41 -15.70
N PHE A 124 -3.90 -21.23 -15.36
CA PHE A 124 -3.13 -20.18 -14.69
C PHE A 124 -2.63 -20.64 -13.31
N ASN A 125 -3.49 -21.26 -12.52
CA ASN A 125 -3.10 -21.77 -11.20
C ASN A 125 -2.13 -22.97 -11.31
N GLN A 126 -2.28 -23.82 -12.34
CA GLN A 126 -1.36 -24.94 -12.59
C GLN A 126 0.04 -24.46 -13.03
N ALA A 127 0.12 -23.31 -13.69
CA ALA A 127 1.40 -22.73 -14.12
C ALA A 127 2.30 -22.27 -12.97
N ASN A 128 1.83 -22.29 -11.71
CA ASN A 128 2.60 -21.98 -10.51
C ASN A 128 3.37 -20.65 -10.59
N LEU A 129 2.73 -19.61 -11.15
CA LEU A 129 3.33 -18.29 -11.38
C LEU A 129 3.51 -17.46 -10.10
N GLY A 130 3.32 -18.05 -8.92
CA GLY A 130 3.35 -17.35 -7.64
C GLY A 130 2.21 -16.35 -7.45
N SER A 131 1.15 -16.41 -8.27
CA SER A 131 -0.10 -15.65 -8.11
C SER A 131 -1.28 -16.58 -8.29
N SER A 132 -2.39 -16.31 -7.61
CA SER A 132 -3.59 -17.16 -7.67
C SER A 132 -4.77 -16.42 -8.28
N LEU A 133 -5.47 -17.10 -9.17
CA LEU A 133 -6.68 -16.61 -9.81
C LEU A 133 -7.87 -17.47 -9.34
N SER A 134 -8.97 -16.85 -8.94
CA SER A 134 -10.16 -17.57 -8.50
C SER A 134 -11.42 -16.86 -8.96
N ILE A 135 -12.44 -17.63 -9.36
CA ILE A 135 -13.76 -17.08 -9.67
C ILE A 135 -14.56 -17.12 -8.37
N TRP A 136 -14.92 -15.94 -7.85
CA TRP A 136 -15.77 -15.83 -6.69
C TRP A 136 -17.22 -15.70 -7.13
N THR A 137 -18.02 -16.71 -6.82
CA THR A 137 -19.47 -16.67 -6.93
C THR A 137 -20.07 -16.49 -5.53
N PRO A 138 -20.94 -15.49 -5.31
CA PRO A 138 -21.71 -15.41 -4.08
C PRO A 138 -22.56 -16.67 -3.93
N THR A 139 -22.63 -17.24 -2.73
CA THR A 139 -23.36 -18.48 -2.42
C THR A 139 -24.86 -18.42 -2.77
N CYS A 140 -25.41 -17.22 -2.98
CA CYS A 140 -26.82 -17.00 -3.37
C CYS A 140 -27.01 -16.44 -4.78
N ALA A 141 -25.96 -16.24 -5.58
CA ALA A 141 -26.11 -15.75 -6.94
C ALA A 141 -26.42 -16.93 -7.87
N ALA A 142 -27.61 -16.93 -8.47
CA ALA A 142 -28.01 -17.91 -9.48
C ALA A 142 -26.95 -18.00 -10.58
N VAL A 143 -26.61 -19.25 -10.93
CA VAL A 143 -25.72 -19.64 -12.02
C VAL A 143 -26.15 -18.92 -13.30
N GLY A 144 -25.46 -17.84 -13.67
CA GLY A 144 -25.82 -17.01 -14.82
C GLY A 144 -25.25 -15.59 -14.80
N HIS A 145 -24.96 -15.03 -13.63
CA HIS A 145 -24.29 -13.73 -13.54
C HIS A 145 -22.77 -13.89 -13.63
N ASN A 146 -22.12 -13.00 -14.39
CA ASN A 146 -20.67 -12.96 -14.57
C ASN A 146 -19.99 -12.95 -13.19
N GLY A 147 -19.26 -14.01 -12.87
CA GLY A 147 -18.60 -14.16 -11.58
C GLY A 147 -17.56 -13.05 -11.37
N LEU A 148 -17.35 -12.69 -10.11
CA LEU A 148 -16.28 -11.77 -9.73
C LEU A 148 -14.95 -12.51 -9.85
N LEU A 149 -14.00 -11.98 -10.61
CA LEU A 149 -12.68 -12.58 -10.74
C LEU A 149 -11.76 -12.02 -9.65
N ARG A 150 -11.29 -12.89 -8.76
CA ARG A 150 -10.37 -12.54 -7.68
C ARG A 150 -8.95 -12.94 -8.07
N VAL A 151 -8.08 -11.95 -8.13
CA VAL A 151 -6.63 -12.10 -8.35
C VAL A 151 -5.91 -11.87 -7.02
N VAL A 152 -5.02 -12.77 -6.66
CA VAL A 152 -4.17 -12.65 -5.47
C VAL A 152 -2.72 -12.63 -5.90
N VAL A 153 -2.05 -11.52 -5.61
CA VAL A 153 -0.59 -11.39 -5.68
C VAL A 153 -0.07 -11.48 -4.24
N PRO A 154 0.60 -12.59 -3.87
CA PRO A 154 1.04 -12.84 -2.49
C PRO A 154 1.81 -11.68 -1.90
N ASP A 155 1.55 -11.39 -0.62
CA ASP A 155 2.18 -10.34 0.18
C ASP A 155 2.06 -8.89 -0.35
N ILE A 156 1.36 -8.70 -1.47
CA ILE A 156 1.22 -7.41 -2.14
C ILE A 156 -0.24 -6.98 -2.15
N LEU A 157 -1.09 -7.62 -2.94
CA LEU A 157 -2.47 -7.16 -3.14
C LEU A 157 -3.45 -8.27 -3.51
N VAL A 158 -4.72 -7.97 -3.28
CA VAL A 158 -5.87 -8.73 -3.76
C VAL A 158 -6.73 -7.81 -4.60
N THR A 159 -7.01 -8.21 -5.84
CA THR A 159 -7.85 -7.47 -6.77
C THR A 159 -9.12 -8.24 -7.07
N TYR A 160 -10.26 -7.58 -6.95
CA TYR A 160 -11.58 -8.08 -7.34
C TYR A 160 -12.01 -7.39 -8.62
N ILE A 161 -12.18 -8.15 -9.69
CA ILE A 161 -12.51 -7.66 -11.03
C ILE A 161 -13.96 -8.06 -11.33
N ASN A 162 -14.81 -7.06 -11.54
CA ASN A 162 -16.15 -7.25 -12.06
C ASN A 162 -16.09 -7.41 -13.57
N LEU A 163 -16.73 -8.46 -14.05
CA LEU A 163 -16.73 -8.85 -15.45
C LEU A 163 -18.10 -8.54 -16.07
N ARG A 164 -18.10 -7.94 -17.25
CA ARG A 164 -19.30 -7.76 -18.08
C ARG A 164 -19.23 -8.66 -19.30
N SER A 165 -20.31 -9.37 -19.58
CA SER A 165 -20.45 -10.20 -20.78
C SER A 165 -21.02 -9.35 -21.90
N SER A 166 -20.35 -9.34 -23.05
CA SER A 166 -20.86 -8.69 -24.26
C SER A 166 -21.82 -9.65 -24.97
N GLY A 167 -23.12 -9.32 -24.94
CA GLY A 167 -24.22 -10.23 -25.26
C GLY A 167 -24.27 -10.83 -26.68
N SER A 168 -23.43 -10.40 -27.63
CA SER A 168 -23.41 -10.97 -28.99
C SER A 168 -22.43 -12.12 -29.18
N ASN A 169 -21.27 -12.09 -28.50
CA ASN A 169 -20.17 -13.03 -28.73
C ASN A 169 -19.76 -13.79 -27.46
N GLY A 170 -20.38 -13.47 -26.31
CA GLY A 170 -19.99 -14.03 -25.01
C GLY A 170 -18.57 -13.63 -24.59
N SER A 171 -17.99 -12.61 -25.22
CA SER A 171 -16.68 -12.07 -24.85
C SER A 171 -16.79 -11.32 -23.54
N VAL A 172 -15.84 -11.61 -22.65
CA VAL A 172 -15.82 -11.06 -21.31
C VAL A 172 -14.94 -9.81 -21.32
N LYS A 173 -15.49 -8.69 -20.85
CA LYS A 173 -14.74 -7.43 -20.67
C LYS A 173 -14.68 -7.06 -19.20
N VAL A 174 -13.72 -6.22 -18.86
CA VAL A 174 -13.66 -5.61 -17.54
C VAL A 174 -14.75 -4.53 -17.43
N GLU A 175 -15.47 -4.51 -16.32
CA GLU A 175 -16.39 -3.44 -15.96
C GLU A 175 -15.77 -2.52 -14.91
N SER A 176 -15.26 -3.11 -13.82
CA SER A 176 -14.58 -2.38 -12.76
C SER A 176 -13.60 -3.30 -12.03
N ALA A 177 -12.63 -2.72 -11.35
CA ALA A 177 -11.72 -3.43 -10.48
C ALA A 177 -11.62 -2.72 -9.13
N THR A 178 -11.59 -3.49 -8.06
CA THR A 178 -11.35 -3.01 -6.69
C THR A 178 -10.09 -3.67 -6.19
N VAL A 179 -9.12 -2.87 -5.76
CA VAL A 179 -7.85 -3.36 -5.21
C VAL A 179 -7.83 -3.16 -3.71
N THR A 180 -7.35 -4.17 -3.01
CA THR A 180 -7.17 -4.17 -1.56
C THR A 180 -5.77 -4.63 -1.25
N GLY A 181 -5.05 -3.86 -0.43
CA GLY A 181 -3.75 -4.27 0.07
C GLY A 181 -3.86 -5.32 1.18
N ILE A 182 -3.02 -6.35 1.12
CA ILE A 182 -3.00 -7.39 2.16
C ILE A 182 -2.58 -6.79 3.53
N ARG A 183 -1.84 -5.67 3.52
CA ARG A 183 -1.24 -5.05 4.70
C ARG A 183 -1.91 -3.78 5.21
N GLU A 184 -3.03 -3.33 4.62
CA GLU A 184 -3.69 -2.05 4.95
C GLU A 184 -4.05 -1.86 6.45
N GLN A 185 -4.00 -2.92 7.27
CA GLN A 185 -4.29 -2.86 8.69
C GLN A 185 -3.12 -2.41 9.59
N ARG A 186 -1.87 -2.29 9.10
CA ARG A 186 -0.71 -2.16 10.01
C ARG A 186 0.04 -0.83 9.99
N MET A 187 0.21 -0.14 8.86
CA MET A 187 1.01 1.10 8.83
C MET A 187 0.48 2.18 7.87
N ALA A 188 0.60 3.46 8.29
CA ALA A 188 0.12 4.61 7.53
C ALA A 188 0.82 4.81 6.16
N SER A 189 2.09 4.41 6.04
CA SER A 189 2.85 4.48 4.79
C SER A 189 2.32 3.47 3.75
N GLU A 190 1.91 2.28 4.17
CA GLU A 190 1.37 1.24 3.28
C GLU A 190 0.03 1.71 2.66
N PHE A 191 -0.79 2.44 3.42
CA PHE A 191 -2.02 3.03 2.91
C PHE A 191 -1.78 4.00 1.73
N ALA A 192 -0.71 4.80 1.78
CA ALA A 192 -0.37 5.72 0.68
C ALA A 192 -0.01 4.96 -0.60
N VAL A 193 0.71 3.84 -0.48
CA VAL A 193 1.07 2.97 -1.61
C VAL A 193 -0.19 2.41 -2.28
N PHE A 194 -1.11 1.84 -1.50
CA PHE A 194 -2.34 1.25 -2.04
C PHE A 194 -3.29 2.30 -2.61
N ARG A 195 -3.34 3.49 -2.01
CA ARG A 195 -4.07 4.63 -2.56
C ARG A 195 -3.52 5.03 -3.93
N SER A 196 -2.20 5.21 -4.06
CA SER A 196 -1.56 5.58 -5.33
C SER A 196 -1.77 4.49 -6.40
N LEU A 197 -1.58 3.22 -6.03
CA LEU A 197 -1.79 2.07 -6.91
C LEU A 197 -3.25 1.98 -7.39
N SER A 198 -4.22 2.10 -6.48
CA SER A 198 -5.65 2.07 -6.81
C SER A 198 -6.00 3.21 -7.75
N GLN A 199 -5.51 4.42 -7.48
CA GLN A 199 -5.71 5.56 -8.37
C GLN A 199 -5.13 5.33 -9.76
N HIS A 200 -3.92 4.76 -9.86
CA HIS A 200 -3.32 4.43 -11.15
C HIS A 200 -4.19 3.44 -11.92
N LEU A 201 -4.64 2.35 -11.30
CA LEU A 201 -5.53 1.38 -11.95
C LEU A 201 -6.87 1.99 -12.38
N PHE A 202 -7.48 2.83 -11.55
CA PHE A 202 -8.72 3.54 -11.93
C PHE A 202 -8.51 4.49 -13.11
N ARG A 203 -7.41 5.24 -13.13
CA ARG A 203 -7.06 6.11 -14.28
C ARG A 203 -6.90 5.26 -15.54
N THR A 204 -6.19 4.13 -15.45
CA THR A 204 -5.98 3.21 -16.56
C THR A 204 -7.29 2.62 -17.09
N LEU A 205 -8.21 2.20 -16.22
CA LEU A 205 -9.53 1.70 -16.62
C LEU A 205 -10.42 2.79 -17.21
N ALA A 206 -10.39 4.00 -16.65
CA ALA A 206 -11.16 5.13 -17.16
C ALA A 206 -10.70 5.56 -18.56
N GLN A 207 -9.39 5.49 -18.82
CA GLN A 207 -8.82 5.76 -20.15
C GLN A 207 -9.14 4.65 -21.15
N ASN A 208 -9.27 3.40 -20.69
CA ASN A 208 -9.48 2.22 -21.52
C ASN A 208 -10.80 1.51 -21.16
N VAL A 209 -11.93 2.11 -21.54
CA VAL A 209 -13.29 1.61 -21.20
C VAL A 209 -13.54 0.18 -21.70
N ASP A 210 -12.86 -0.26 -22.76
CA ASP A 210 -12.96 -1.61 -23.31
C ASP A 210 -11.68 -2.44 -23.06
N MET A 211 -11.05 -2.25 -21.89
CA MET A 211 -9.89 -3.04 -21.49
C MET A 211 -10.23 -4.54 -21.43
N ASP A 212 -9.38 -5.35 -22.07
CA ASP A 212 -9.44 -6.81 -22.02
C ASP A 212 -9.06 -7.29 -20.61
N VAL A 213 -9.68 -8.38 -20.17
CA VAL A 213 -9.37 -9.02 -18.88
C VAL A 213 -7.91 -9.42 -18.83
N LEU A 214 -7.38 -9.91 -19.96
CA LEU A 214 -5.98 -10.33 -20.07
C LEU A 214 -4.99 -9.16 -19.93
N ASP A 215 -5.32 -8.00 -20.49
CA ASP A 215 -4.49 -6.79 -20.40
C ASP A 215 -4.45 -6.28 -18.94
N LEU A 216 -5.60 -6.26 -18.28
CA LEU A 216 -5.68 -5.89 -16.86
C LEU A 216 -4.92 -6.90 -15.97
N LEU A 217 -5.05 -8.20 -16.25
CA LEU A 217 -4.30 -9.23 -15.52
C LEU A 217 -2.79 -9.07 -15.70
N SER A 218 -2.32 -8.80 -16.92
CA SER A 218 -0.90 -8.53 -17.20
C SER A 218 -0.40 -7.34 -16.38
N LEU A 219 -1.18 -6.26 -16.30
CA LEU A 219 -0.89 -5.10 -15.47
C LEU A 219 -0.86 -5.45 -13.98
N ILE A 220 -1.86 -6.16 -13.46
CA ILE A 220 -1.95 -6.53 -12.04
C ILE A 220 -0.75 -7.41 -11.64
N LEU A 221 -0.41 -8.41 -12.46
CA LEU A 221 0.70 -9.32 -12.18
C LEU A 221 2.06 -8.62 -12.27
N SER A 222 2.17 -7.53 -13.04
CA SER A 222 3.38 -6.71 -13.08
C SER A 222 3.73 -6.08 -11.73
N TYR A 223 2.80 -6.05 -10.77
CA TYR A 223 3.03 -5.59 -9.41
C TYR A 223 3.67 -6.62 -8.49
N ALA A 224 3.97 -7.85 -8.96
CA ALA A 224 4.66 -8.87 -8.17
C ALA A 224 6.01 -8.40 -7.59
N ASN A 225 6.63 -7.40 -8.21
CA ASN A 225 7.87 -6.78 -7.75
C ASN A 225 7.65 -5.34 -7.23
N LEU A 226 6.49 -5.01 -6.67
CA LEU A 226 6.15 -3.64 -6.21
C LEU A 226 7.24 -3.05 -5.30
N TYR A 227 7.68 -3.81 -4.31
CA TYR A 227 8.66 -3.36 -3.30
C TYR A 227 10.13 -3.58 -3.69
N THR A 228 10.40 -4.13 -4.87
CA THR A 228 11.76 -4.41 -5.35
C THR A 228 12.09 -3.74 -6.67
N ALA A 229 11.08 -3.27 -7.41
CA ALA A 229 11.24 -2.60 -8.67
C ALA A 229 11.84 -1.20 -8.50
N LYS A 230 12.92 -0.94 -9.24
CA LYS A 230 13.57 0.37 -9.31
C LYS A 230 12.84 1.28 -10.29
N CYS A 231 12.80 2.56 -9.95
CA CYS A 231 12.26 3.59 -10.81
C CYS A 231 13.16 3.79 -12.02
N ALA A 232 12.60 3.79 -13.24
CA ALA A 232 13.37 3.98 -14.47
C ALA A 232 14.00 5.39 -14.55
N LYS A 233 13.46 6.38 -13.84
CA LYS A 233 13.96 7.77 -13.83
C LYS A 233 15.06 8.01 -12.78
N CYS A 234 14.83 7.64 -11.52
CA CYS A 234 15.75 7.93 -10.42
C CYS A 234 16.56 6.72 -9.94
N ASN A 235 16.29 5.52 -10.49
CA ASN A 235 16.93 4.25 -10.13
C ASN A 235 16.78 3.82 -8.64
N SER A 236 15.94 4.51 -7.87
CA SER A 236 15.60 4.16 -6.49
C SER A 236 14.36 3.27 -6.42
N ILE A 237 14.28 2.42 -5.39
CA ILE A 237 13.09 1.62 -5.09
C ILE A 237 12.01 2.49 -4.47
N HIS A 238 12.37 3.33 -3.49
CA HIS A 238 11.46 4.24 -2.80
C HIS A 238 11.68 5.69 -3.25
N SER A 239 10.59 6.45 -3.34
CA SER A 239 10.61 7.89 -3.59
C SER A 239 11.24 8.61 -2.40
N SER A 240 12.04 9.64 -2.67
CA SER A 240 12.64 10.47 -1.62
C SER A 240 11.63 11.36 -0.89
N GLN A 241 10.47 11.63 -1.49
CA GLN A 241 9.45 12.52 -0.93
C GLN A 241 8.50 11.77 0.01
N ASP A 242 7.91 10.68 -0.47
CA ASP A 242 6.82 10.00 0.23
C ASP A 242 7.19 8.59 0.74
N ASN A 243 8.45 8.17 0.55
CA ASN A 243 8.91 6.81 0.82
C ASN A 243 8.01 5.73 0.18
N THR A 244 7.40 6.04 -0.96
CA THR A 244 6.51 5.13 -1.70
C THR A 244 7.28 4.39 -2.79
N PRO A 245 6.98 3.11 -3.04
CA PRO A 245 7.61 2.34 -4.10
C PRO A 245 7.09 2.74 -5.49
N THR A 246 7.58 2.09 -6.53
CA THR A 246 7.17 2.36 -7.92
C THR A 246 5.77 1.81 -8.23
N THR A 247 4.75 2.66 -8.06
CA THR A 247 3.33 2.33 -8.26
C THR A 247 2.86 2.47 -9.70
N ILE A 248 3.53 3.27 -10.53
CA ILE A 248 3.15 3.48 -11.93
C ILE A 248 3.87 2.46 -12.81
N ARG A 249 3.09 1.75 -13.64
CA ARG A 249 3.56 0.66 -14.50
C ARG A 249 3.18 0.96 -15.95
N MET A 250 4.19 1.03 -16.81
CA MET A 250 3.99 1.38 -18.20
C MET A 250 4.84 0.51 -19.09
N TRP A 251 4.23 -0.01 -20.15
CA TRP A 251 4.97 -0.71 -21.19
C TRP A 251 5.40 0.29 -22.24
N ILE A 252 6.70 0.27 -22.54
CA ILE A 252 7.30 1.11 -23.56
C ILE A 252 7.86 0.19 -24.63
N GLU A 253 7.50 0.48 -25.87
CA GLU A 253 8.08 -0.16 -27.05
C GLU A 253 9.46 0.43 -27.29
N ASN A 254 10.49 -0.42 -27.24
CA ASN A 254 11.85 -0.02 -27.60
C ASN A 254 12.02 -0.02 -29.12
N GLU A 255 13.10 0.61 -29.59
CA GLU A 255 13.47 0.69 -31.03
C GLU A 255 13.50 -0.67 -31.73
N SER A 256 13.77 -1.76 -30.99
CA SER A 256 13.74 -3.13 -31.50
C SER A 256 12.33 -3.74 -31.59
N SER A 257 11.26 -2.95 -31.50
CA SER A 257 9.85 -3.40 -31.41
C SER A 257 9.59 -4.36 -30.23
N GLN A 258 10.43 -4.30 -29.20
CA GLN A 258 10.31 -5.12 -28.00
C GLN A 258 9.70 -4.29 -26.88
N TRP A 259 8.65 -4.82 -26.25
CA TRP A 259 8.00 -4.16 -25.14
C TRP A 259 8.68 -4.45 -23.81
N THR A 260 9.09 -3.37 -23.13
CA THR A 260 9.71 -3.42 -21.80
C THR A 260 8.81 -2.73 -20.78
N LEU A 261 8.71 -3.34 -19.60
CA LEU A 261 7.97 -2.75 -18.49
C LEU A 261 8.89 -1.75 -17.79
N GLN A 262 8.46 -0.49 -17.74
CA GLN A 262 9.11 0.55 -16.97
C GLN A 262 8.25 0.91 -15.76
N CYS A 263 8.92 1.11 -14.63
CA CYS A 263 8.30 1.37 -13.34
C CYS A 263 8.68 2.79 -12.90
N TYR A 264 7.73 3.55 -12.37
CA TYR A 264 7.96 4.92 -11.93
C TYR A 264 7.31 5.18 -10.56
N HIS A 265 7.92 6.08 -9.79
CA HIS A 265 7.23 6.76 -8.70
C HIS A 265 6.21 7.74 -9.26
N GLU A 266 5.23 8.12 -8.46
CA GLU A 266 4.20 9.10 -8.87
C GLU A 266 4.83 10.45 -9.28
N SER A 267 5.80 10.95 -8.53
CA SER A 267 6.56 12.17 -8.85
C SER A 267 7.54 12.03 -10.02
N CYS A 268 7.87 10.79 -10.40
CA CYS A 268 8.80 10.49 -11.48
C CYS A 268 8.11 10.13 -12.80
N SER A 269 6.78 10.02 -12.77
CA SER A 269 5.94 9.77 -13.94
C SER A 269 6.20 10.81 -15.03
N PRO A 270 6.30 10.41 -16.31
CA PRO A 270 6.29 11.35 -17.43
C PRO A 270 4.89 11.91 -17.74
N PHE A 271 3.86 11.49 -17.00
CA PHE A 271 2.45 11.91 -17.12
C PHE A 271 1.94 12.54 -15.83
#